data_AF-A0A8T2IFH3-F1
#
_entry.id   AF-A0A8T2IFH3-F1
#
_cell.length_a   1.000
_cell.length_b   1.000
_cell.length_c   1.000
_cell.angle_alpha   90.00
_cell.angle_beta   90.00
_cell.angle_gamma   90.00
#
_symmetry.space_group_name_H-M   'P 1'
#
loop_
_entity.id
_entity.type
_entity.pdbx_description
1 polymer ?
#
loop_
_entity_poly.entity_id
_entity_poly.type
_entity_poly.pdbx_seq_one_letter_code
_entity_poly.pdbx_strand_id
1 'polypeptide(L)'
;MNLSTTSKSLQAAFKKMGVDKIIPVERLIKGKFQDNFEFVQWFKKCFDANYDGKEYDPLLARQGQDLAPPPNPGDQGFNKPKKPIGTAVPQRTSPTGPKTMQPPVRLQNTTPALRKNPAITRNGGNDIDSQIVELNQQLMELKLTVDGLEKERDFYFSKLRDIELICQEHESENVGVLSKIIDILYATEEGFAAPDDDENEELQPEDQDEF
;
A
#
# COMPACT_ATOMS: atom_id res chain seq x y z
N MET A 1 -20.21 -0.52 -19.37
CA MET A 1 -21.31 -1.22 -18.66
C MET A 1 -21.98 -0.21 -17.71
N ASN A 2 -23.31 -0.05 -17.72
CA ASN A 2 -24.00 0.95 -16.89
C ASN A 2 -24.08 0.50 -15.42
N LEU A 3 -23.74 1.37 -14.46
CA LEU A 3 -23.71 1.07 -13.01
C LEU A 3 -25.06 0.54 -12.48
N SER A 4 -26.17 0.99 -13.06
CA SER A 4 -27.52 0.49 -12.76
C SER A 4 -27.72 -0.99 -13.13
N THR A 5 -27.10 -1.44 -14.23
CA THR A 5 -27.19 -2.84 -14.70
C THR A 5 -26.34 -3.75 -13.82
N THR A 6 -25.16 -3.29 -13.40
CA THR A 6 -24.27 -4.00 -12.49
C THR A 6 -24.93 -4.20 -11.11
N SER A 7 -25.53 -3.16 -10.54
CA SER A 7 -26.19 -3.24 -9.23
C SER A 7 -27.42 -4.17 -9.21
N LYS A 8 -28.18 -4.23 -10.31
CA LYS A 8 -29.32 -5.17 -10.45
C LYS A 8 -28.85 -6.62 -10.53
N SER A 9 -27.76 -6.87 -11.27
CA SER A 9 -27.15 -8.21 -11.38
C SER A 9 -26.64 -8.69 -10.02
N LEU A 10 -26.01 -7.78 -9.26
CA LEU A 10 -25.57 -8.06 -7.90
C LEU A 10 -26.74 -8.40 -6.96
N GLN A 11 -27.84 -7.66 -7.04
CA GLN A 11 -29.03 -7.92 -6.23
C GLN A 11 -29.66 -9.29 -6.56
N ALA A 12 -29.68 -9.68 -7.84
CA ALA A 12 -30.15 -11.00 -8.25
C ALA A 12 -29.24 -12.13 -7.71
N ALA A 13 -27.93 -11.93 -7.73
CA ALA A 13 -26.97 -12.88 -7.17
C ALA A 13 -27.17 -13.07 -5.65
N PHE A 14 -27.32 -11.98 -4.89
CA PHE A 14 -27.56 -12.04 -3.44
C PHE A 14 -28.88 -12.71 -3.08
N LYS A 15 -29.94 -12.43 -3.84
CA LYS A 15 -31.23 -13.11 -3.66
C LYS A 15 -31.12 -14.63 -3.89
N LYS A 16 -30.32 -15.05 -4.88
CA LYS A 16 -30.06 -16.48 -5.16
C LYS A 16 -29.26 -17.15 -4.03
N MET A 17 -28.36 -16.40 -3.39
CA MET A 17 -27.51 -16.89 -2.29
C MET A 17 -28.17 -16.75 -0.90
N GLY A 18 -29.43 -16.32 -0.82
CA GLY A 18 -30.15 -16.17 0.46
C GLY A 18 -29.65 -15.03 1.35
N VAL A 19 -29.01 -14.01 0.75
CA VAL A 19 -28.52 -12.85 1.50
C VAL A 19 -29.67 -11.84 1.68
N ASP A 20 -30.21 -11.76 2.90
CA ASP A 20 -31.34 -10.88 3.26
C ASP A 20 -30.97 -9.38 3.40
N LYS A 21 -29.72 -9.00 3.10
CA LYS A 21 -29.31 -7.60 3.12
C LYS A 21 -29.92 -6.84 1.93
N ILE A 22 -30.73 -5.83 2.23
CA ILE A 22 -31.21 -4.87 1.24
C ILE A 22 -30.06 -3.95 0.81
N ILE A 23 -29.69 -3.99 -0.47
CA ILE A 23 -28.69 -3.08 -1.07
C ILE A 23 -29.39 -1.79 -1.52
N PRO A 24 -29.03 -0.60 -1.00
CA PRO A 24 -29.63 0.67 -1.41
C PRO A 24 -29.08 1.16 -2.76
N VAL A 25 -29.42 0.45 -3.85
CA VAL A 25 -28.88 0.67 -5.21
C VAL A 25 -28.97 2.13 -5.66
N GLU A 26 -30.11 2.81 -5.42
CA GLU A 26 -30.28 4.22 -5.82
C GLU A 26 -29.33 5.18 -5.12
N ARG A 27 -28.89 4.85 -3.89
CA ARG A 27 -27.94 5.68 -3.14
C ARG A 27 -26.51 5.41 -3.58
N LEU A 28 -26.19 4.16 -3.88
CA LEU A 28 -24.86 3.76 -4.37
C LEU A 28 -24.55 4.36 -5.73
N ILE A 29 -25.52 4.37 -6.66
CA ILE A 29 -25.34 4.96 -8.00
C ILE A 29 -25.05 6.47 -7.94
N LYS A 30 -25.49 7.16 -6.88
CA LYS A 30 -25.20 8.59 -6.68
C LYS A 30 -23.75 8.85 -6.25
N GLY A 31 -22.93 7.82 -6.03
CA GLY A 31 -21.50 7.96 -5.73
C GLY A 31 -21.20 8.64 -4.38
N LYS A 32 -22.17 8.74 -3.48
CA LYS A 32 -21.95 9.37 -2.16
C LYS A 32 -21.04 8.50 -1.30
N PHE A 33 -20.03 9.11 -0.69
CA PHE A 33 -19.06 8.40 0.13
C PHE A 33 -19.72 7.61 1.26
N GLN A 34 -20.62 8.22 2.02
CA GLN A 34 -21.26 7.59 3.18
C GLN A 34 -22.00 6.29 2.81
N ASP A 35 -22.86 6.34 1.78
CA ASP A 35 -23.64 5.19 1.34
C ASP A 35 -22.74 4.07 0.78
N ASN A 36 -21.71 4.44 0.01
CA ASN A 36 -20.76 3.48 -0.57
C ASN A 36 -19.84 2.86 0.50
N PHE A 37 -19.39 3.66 1.46
CA PHE A 37 -18.54 3.19 2.56
C PHE A 37 -19.31 2.24 3.47
N GLU A 38 -20.56 2.55 3.82
CA GLU A 38 -21.42 1.64 4.59
C GLU A 38 -21.63 0.31 3.86
N PHE A 39 -21.84 0.35 2.54
CA PHE A 39 -21.98 -0.85 1.72
C PHE A 39 -20.70 -1.69 1.70
N VAL A 40 -19.54 -1.09 1.43
CA VAL A 40 -18.25 -1.81 1.38
C VAL A 40 -17.90 -2.39 2.76
N GLN A 41 -18.18 -1.67 3.84
CA GLN A 41 -17.95 -2.14 5.19
C GLN A 41 -18.77 -3.40 5.51
N TRP A 42 -20.05 -3.43 5.11
CA TRP A 42 -20.87 -4.63 5.23
C TRP A 42 -20.41 -5.73 4.27
N PHE A 43 -20.08 -5.39 3.02
CA PHE A 43 -19.66 -6.35 2.01
C PHE A 43 -18.38 -7.09 2.42
N LYS A 44 -17.40 -6.39 3.02
CA LYS A 44 -16.19 -7.02 3.58
C LYS A 44 -16.54 -8.08 4.63
N LYS A 45 -17.40 -7.73 5.60
CA LYS A 45 -17.87 -8.67 6.63
C LYS A 45 -18.61 -9.87 6.01
N CYS A 46 -19.42 -9.62 4.98
CA CYS A 46 -20.11 -10.66 4.24
C CYS A 46 -19.12 -11.56 3.50
N PHE A 47 -18.10 -11.00 2.86
CA PHE A 47 -17.08 -11.75 2.15
C PHE A 47 -16.28 -12.63 3.11
N ASP A 48 -15.75 -12.06 4.20
CA ASP A 48 -14.94 -12.79 5.17
C ASP A 48 -15.67 -13.97 5.81
N ALA A 49 -16.98 -13.82 6.05
CA ALA A 49 -17.80 -14.88 6.63
C ALA A 49 -18.11 -16.03 5.66
N ASN A 50 -17.96 -15.82 4.34
CA ASN A 50 -18.37 -16.78 3.31
C ASN A 50 -17.21 -17.24 2.42
N TYR A 51 -16.05 -16.60 2.49
CA TYR A 51 -14.89 -16.93 1.68
C TYR A 51 -14.23 -18.21 2.18
N ASP A 52 -14.04 -19.16 1.28
CA ASP A 52 -13.51 -20.50 1.54
C ASP A 52 -12.01 -20.64 1.23
N GLY A 53 -11.32 -19.52 0.96
CA GLY A 53 -9.88 -19.48 0.70
C GLY A 53 -9.47 -19.78 -0.75
N LYS A 54 -10.43 -19.93 -1.68
CA LYS A 54 -10.12 -20.22 -3.09
C LYS A 54 -9.45 -19.05 -3.81
N GLU A 55 -8.38 -19.35 -4.54
CA GLU A 55 -7.75 -18.40 -5.43
C GLU A 55 -8.74 -17.92 -6.52
N TYR A 56 -8.74 -16.62 -6.77
CA TYR A 56 -9.58 -15.97 -7.78
C TYR A 56 -8.72 -15.06 -8.64
N ASP A 57 -8.68 -15.33 -9.94
CA ASP A 57 -8.01 -14.46 -10.91
C ASP A 57 -9.00 -13.42 -11.48
N PRO A 58 -8.86 -12.12 -11.11
CA PRO A 58 -9.76 -11.07 -11.57
C PRO A 58 -9.58 -10.70 -13.04
N LEU A 59 -8.42 -10.95 -13.65
CA LEU A 59 -8.12 -10.59 -15.04
C LEU A 59 -8.71 -11.62 -15.99
N LEU A 60 -8.52 -12.91 -15.68
CA LEU A 60 -9.15 -14.00 -16.43
C LEU A 60 -10.68 -13.90 -16.37
N ALA A 61 -11.24 -13.58 -15.21
CA ALA A 61 -12.69 -13.41 -15.04
C ALA A 61 -13.27 -12.24 -15.86
N ARG A 62 -12.44 -11.24 -16.19
CA ARG A 62 -12.79 -10.09 -17.04
C ARG A 62 -12.45 -10.30 -18.51
N GLN A 63 -11.95 -11.48 -18.88
CA GLN A 63 -11.50 -11.78 -20.24
C GLN A 63 -10.44 -10.77 -20.75
N GLY A 64 -9.59 -10.24 -19.86
CA GLY A 64 -8.57 -9.25 -20.21
C GLY A 64 -9.08 -7.83 -20.47
N GLN A 65 -10.35 -7.51 -20.20
CA GLN A 65 -10.82 -6.12 -20.28
C GLN A 65 -10.37 -5.29 -19.08
N ASP A 66 -9.50 -4.31 -19.36
CA ASP A 66 -9.06 -3.34 -18.37
C ASP A 66 -10.13 -2.25 -18.14
N LEU A 67 -10.39 -1.91 -16.88
CA LEU A 67 -11.36 -0.86 -16.50
C LEU A 67 -10.70 0.51 -16.31
N ALA A 68 -9.37 0.58 -16.36
CA ALA A 68 -8.67 1.85 -16.33
C ALA A 68 -9.03 2.65 -17.59
N PRO A 69 -9.58 3.88 -17.47
CA PRO A 69 -9.61 4.77 -18.62
C PRO A 69 -8.17 4.98 -19.09
N PRO A 70 -7.90 4.97 -20.41
CA PRO A 70 -6.56 5.26 -20.91
C PRO A 70 -6.11 6.61 -20.35
N PRO A 71 -4.83 6.75 -19.94
CA PRO A 71 -4.31 8.03 -19.50
C PRO A 71 -4.57 9.07 -20.60
N ASN A 72 -5.27 10.15 -20.26
CA ASN A 72 -5.52 11.23 -21.20
C ASN A 72 -4.16 11.75 -21.73
N PRO A 73 -4.02 11.99 -23.05
CA PRO A 73 -2.80 12.54 -23.65
C PRO A 73 -2.44 13.99 -23.21
N GLY A 74 -2.99 14.49 -22.11
CA GLY A 74 -2.95 15.91 -21.73
C GLY A 74 -2.24 16.24 -20.42
N ASP A 75 -1.67 15.26 -19.71
CA ASP A 75 -0.97 15.53 -18.43
C ASP A 75 0.50 15.12 -18.51
N GLN A 76 1.22 15.78 -19.41
CA GLN A 76 2.68 15.91 -19.36
C GLN A 76 3.04 17.33 -18.91
N GLY A 77 3.47 17.46 -17.66
CA GLY A 77 3.96 18.69 -17.04
C GLY A 77 3.26 18.89 -15.70
N PHE A 78 3.90 18.78 -14.53
CA PHE A 78 5.16 19.41 -14.16
C PHE A 78 5.85 18.63 -13.02
N ASN A 79 6.90 17.88 -13.35
CA ASN A 79 8.01 17.71 -12.42
C ASN A 79 8.80 19.03 -12.41
N LYS A 80 8.63 19.84 -11.36
CA LYS A 80 9.61 20.89 -11.02
C LYS A 80 9.95 20.80 -9.54
N PRO A 81 11.24 20.60 -9.20
CA PRO A 81 11.71 20.66 -7.82
C PRO A 81 11.75 22.13 -7.36
N LYS A 82 11.25 22.44 -6.16
CA LYS A 82 11.46 23.74 -5.53
C LYS A 82 12.29 23.58 -4.25
N LYS A 83 13.51 24.13 -4.31
CA LYS A 83 14.39 24.45 -3.18
C LYS A 83 13.96 25.78 -2.50
N PRO A 84 14.50 26.13 -1.31
CA PRO A 84 13.76 26.73 -0.19
C PRO A 84 13.93 28.25 -0.04
N ILE A 85 13.19 28.81 0.96
CA ILE A 85 13.42 30.05 1.77
C ILE A 85 12.23 31.04 1.74
N GLY A 86 11.79 31.46 2.94
CA GLY A 86 11.26 32.83 3.16
C GLY A 86 9.95 32.98 3.92
N THR A 87 10.03 32.96 5.26
CA THR A 87 9.28 33.75 6.28
C THR A 87 7.96 34.46 5.91
N ALA A 88 6.86 34.14 6.64
CA ALA A 88 6.10 35.09 7.45
C ALA A 88 4.93 34.38 8.19
N VAL A 89 4.89 34.54 9.52
CA VAL A 89 3.77 34.20 10.43
C VAL A 89 2.74 35.34 10.39
N PRO A 90 1.46 35.16 10.81
CA PRO A 90 1.14 35.15 12.25
C PRO A 90 0.09 34.11 12.70
N GLN A 91 0.34 33.54 13.88
CA GLN A 91 -0.66 32.95 14.78
C GLN A 91 -1.57 34.04 15.37
N ARG A 92 -2.80 33.68 15.77
CA ARG A 92 -3.35 33.75 17.16
C ARG A 92 -4.90 33.70 17.16
N THR A 93 -5.49 32.62 17.69
CA THR A 93 -6.11 32.42 19.03
C THR A 93 -7.60 32.80 19.15
N SER A 94 -8.40 31.82 19.57
CA SER A 94 -9.76 31.77 20.15
C SER A 94 -10.01 32.87 21.23
N PRO A 95 -11.21 33.05 21.90
CA PRO A 95 -12.30 32.08 22.15
C PRO A 95 -13.75 32.64 22.22
N THR A 96 -14.77 31.77 22.26
CA THR A 96 -16.08 32.13 22.85
C THR A 96 -16.63 30.98 23.69
N GLY A 97 -16.82 31.26 24.98
CA GLY A 97 -17.39 30.38 26.00
C GLY A 97 -18.94 30.45 26.11
N PRO A 98 -19.51 29.89 27.18
CA PRO A 98 -20.76 29.10 27.15
C PRO A 98 -22.02 29.88 27.56
N LYS A 99 -23.20 29.35 27.23
CA LYS A 99 -24.47 29.73 27.86
C LYS A 99 -25.30 28.52 28.29
N THR A 100 -25.51 28.44 29.60
CA THR A 100 -26.47 27.62 30.33
C THR A 100 -27.80 28.38 30.43
N MET A 101 -28.95 27.74 30.16
CA MET A 101 -30.24 27.94 30.86
C MET A 101 -31.15 26.70 30.66
N GLN A 102 -31.87 26.32 31.72
CA GLN A 102 -32.76 25.13 31.84
C GLN A 102 -34.24 25.45 31.42
N PRO A 103 -35.27 24.67 31.80
CA PRO A 103 -36.04 23.75 30.94
C PRO A 103 -37.53 24.16 30.76
N PRO A 104 -38.36 23.33 30.10
CA PRO A 104 -39.60 22.93 30.78
C PRO A 104 -39.95 21.45 30.65
N VAL A 105 -40.96 21.08 31.43
CA VAL A 105 -41.26 19.76 31.99
C VAL A 105 -42.33 19.03 31.17
N ARG A 106 -42.16 17.70 31.05
CA ARG A 106 -43.20 16.63 31.11
C ARG A 106 -44.18 16.46 29.95
N LEU A 107 -44.15 15.27 29.35
CA LEU A 107 -45.28 14.33 29.36
C LEU A 107 -44.80 12.88 29.28
N GLN A 108 -45.33 12.09 30.20
CA GLN A 108 -45.11 10.66 30.39
C GLN A 108 -45.77 9.88 29.25
N ASN A 109 -45.12 8.85 28.73
CA ASN A 109 -45.82 7.70 28.18
C ASN A 109 -45.07 6.41 28.52
N THR A 110 -45.87 5.42 28.87
CA THR A 110 -45.59 4.22 29.63
C THR A 110 -45.37 2.99 28.75
N THR A 111 -44.44 2.11 29.18
CA THR A 111 -44.30 0.64 28.91
C THR A 111 -43.75 0.14 27.55
N PRO A 112 -43.23 -1.12 27.47
CA PRO A 112 -42.41 -1.86 28.44
C PRO A 112 -41.11 -2.43 27.81
N ALA A 113 -40.21 -2.86 28.70
CA ALA A 113 -38.94 -3.50 28.41
C ALA A 113 -39.06 -4.78 27.56
N LEU A 114 -38.23 -4.88 26.50
CA LEU A 114 -37.85 -6.15 25.90
C LEU A 114 -36.37 -6.43 26.16
N ARG A 115 -36.16 -7.33 27.11
CA ARG A 115 -35.16 -8.42 27.16
C ARG A 115 -33.79 -8.15 26.53
N LYS A 116 -32.82 -7.93 27.43
CA LYS A 116 -31.40 -8.25 27.22
C LYS A 116 -31.25 -9.70 26.78
N ASN A 117 -30.75 -9.94 25.57
CA ASN A 117 -29.94 -11.12 25.30
C ASN A 117 -28.47 -10.70 25.43
N PRO A 118 -27.66 -11.36 26.27
CA PRO A 118 -26.22 -11.22 26.17
C PRO A 118 -25.80 -11.94 24.89
N ALA A 119 -25.44 -11.16 23.86
CA ALA A 119 -24.75 -11.74 22.72
C ALA A 119 -23.42 -12.28 23.24
N ILE A 120 -23.28 -13.60 23.14
CA ILE A 120 -22.05 -14.35 23.34
C ILE A 120 -20.94 -13.63 22.55
N THR A 121 -19.98 -13.06 23.29
CA THR A 121 -18.72 -12.56 22.75
C THR A 121 -17.97 -13.75 22.14
N ARG A 122 -18.15 -13.96 20.83
CA ARG A 122 -17.24 -14.76 20.03
C ARG A 122 -16.01 -13.90 19.77
N ASN A 123 -15.02 -14.07 20.65
CA ASN A 123 -13.83 -13.23 20.75
C ASN A 123 -12.82 -13.37 19.58
N GLY A 124 -13.12 -14.16 18.55
CA GLY A 124 -12.14 -14.50 17.49
C GLY A 124 -11.93 -13.45 16.40
N GLY A 125 -12.75 -12.41 16.31
CA GLY A 125 -12.54 -11.31 15.36
C GLY A 125 -11.42 -10.35 15.78
N ASN A 126 -11.25 -10.16 17.09
CA ASN A 126 -10.23 -9.27 17.65
C ASN A 126 -8.82 -9.85 17.47
N ASP A 127 -8.68 -11.18 17.47
CA ASP A 127 -7.39 -11.86 17.32
C ASP A 127 -6.84 -11.72 15.89
N ILE A 128 -7.69 -11.83 14.87
CA ILE A 128 -7.30 -11.68 13.46
C ILE A 128 -6.95 -10.22 13.16
N ASP A 129 -7.77 -9.27 13.60
CA ASP A 129 -7.49 -7.84 13.43
C ASP A 129 -6.19 -7.44 14.16
N SER A 130 -5.93 -8.02 15.33
CA SER A 130 -4.69 -7.82 16.08
C SER A 130 -3.48 -8.42 15.36
N GLN A 131 -3.61 -9.62 14.77
CA GLN A 131 -2.55 -10.25 13.98
C GLN A 131 -2.25 -9.47 12.70
N ILE A 132 -3.25 -8.88 12.06
CA ILE A 132 -3.05 -7.99 10.90
C ILE A 132 -2.26 -6.75 11.31
N VAL A 133 -2.57 -6.14 12.46
CA VAL A 133 -1.82 -4.97 12.96
C VAL A 133 -0.38 -5.35 13.29
N GLU A 134 -0.17 -6.50 13.94
CA GLU A 134 1.18 -7.00 14.28
C GLU A 134 2.02 -7.29 13.03
N LEU A 135 1.46 -7.99 12.04
CA LEU A 135 2.14 -8.26 10.76
C LEU A 135 2.48 -6.96 10.01
N ASN A 136 1.58 -5.98 9.99
CA ASN A 136 1.87 -4.68 9.38
C ASN A 136 2.99 -3.94 10.13
N GLN A 137 3.05 -4.05 11.46
CA GLN A 137 4.13 -3.48 12.26
C GLN A 137 5.49 -4.13 11.95
N GLN A 138 5.52 -5.46 11.84
CA GLN A 138 6.72 -6.21 11.47
C GLN A 138 7.19 -5.85 10.06
N LEU A 139 6.26 -5.70 9.09
CA LEU A 139 6.60 -5.25 7.74
C LEU A 139 7.18 -3.83 7.72
N MET A 140 6.63 -2.92 8.54
CA MET A 140 7.15 -1.56 8.65
C MET A 140 8.54 -1.53 9.27
N GLU A 141 8.76 -2.32 10.32
CA GLU A 141 10.06 -2.45 10.98
C GLU A 141 11.10 -3.04 10.03
N LEU A 142 10.76 -4.14 9.36
CA LEU A 142 11.66 -4.79 8.40
C LEU A 142 12.03 -3.85 7.25
N LYS A 143 11.08 -3.06 6.72
CA LYS A 143 11.37 -2.03 5.72
C LYS A 143 12.37 -1.00 6.24
N LEU A 144 12.17 -0.50 7.46
CA LEU A 144 13.10 0.46 8.05
C LEU A 144 14.49 -0.15 8.27
N THR A 145 14.56 -1.42 8.67
CA THR A 145 15.83 -2.16 8.81
C THR A 145 16.53 -2.31 7.46
N VAL A 146 15.81 -2.72 6.41
CA VAL A 146 16.35 -2.84 5.05
C VAL A 146 16.86 -1.49 4.56
N ASP A 147 16.07 -0.42 4.67
CA ASP A 147 16.49 0.94 4.30
C ASP A 147 17.74 1.40 5.06
N GLY A 148 17.90 0.97 6.32
CA GLY A 148 19.09 1.20 7.13
C GLY A 148 20.30 0.44 6.60
N LEU A 149 20.14 -0.86 6.36
CA LEU A 149 21.19 -1.74 5.84
C LEU A 149 21.63 -1.34 4.43
N GLU A 150 20.73 -0.87 3.57
CA GLU A 150 21.08 -0.36 2.24
C GLU A 150 21.99 0.87 2.32
N LYS A 151 21.71 1.79 3.25
CA LYS A 151 22.59 2.95 3.48
C LYS A 151 23.94 2.54 4.03
N GLU A 152 23.99 1.56 4.93
CA GLU A 152 25.25 1.02 5.44
C GLU A 152 26.05 0.32 4.33
N ARG A 153 25.39 -0.50 3.50
CA ARG A 153 25.99 -1.14 2.31
C ARG A 153 26.60 -0.08 1.39
N ASP A 154 25.84 0.95 1.02
CA ASP A 154 26.29 1.99 0.10
C ASP A 154 27.42 2.82 0.71
N PHE A 155 27.38 3.06 2.03
CA PHE A 155 28.43 3.75 2.77
C PHE A 155 29.75 2.97 2.75
N TYR A 156 29.71 1.66 3.01
CA TYR A 156 30.92 0.82 2.96
C TYR A 156 31.43 0.65 1.53
N PHE A 157 30.54 0.44 0.56
CA PHE A 157 30.91 0.34 -0.86
C PHE A 157 31.61 1.60 -1.36
N SER A 158 31.06 2.78 -1.05
CA SER A 158 31.67 4.06 -1.42
C SER A 158 33.08 4.22 -0.86
N LYS A 159 33.31 3.81 0.39
CA LYS A 159 34.65 3.83 1.00
C LYS A 159 35.62 2.87 0.33
N LEU A 160 35.17 1.64 0.01
CA LEU A 160 36.00 0.66 -0.67
C LEU A 160 36.37 1.16 -2.07
N ARG A 161 35.45 1.83 -2.78
CA ARG A 161 35.73 2.46 -4.08
C ARG A 161 36.71 3.61 -3.98
N ASP A 162 36.59 4.48 -2.98
CA ASP A 162 37.56 5.55 -2.72
C ASP A 162 38.95 4.98 -2.43
N ILE A 163 39.05 3.90 -1.64
CA ILE A 163 40.31 3.20 -1.34
C ILE A 163 40.91 2.59 -2.60
N GLU A 164 40.09 1.95 -3.44
CA GLU A 164 40.53 1.36 -4.70
C GLU A 164 41.13 2.41 -5.65
N LEU A 165 40.48 3.58 -5.78
CA LEU A 165 40.99 4.69 -6.58
C LEU A 165 42.37 5.16 -6.09
N ILE A 166 42.55 5.28 -4.77
CA ILE A 166 43.84 5.65 -4.18
C ILE A 166 44.92 4.59 -4.48
N CYS A 167 44.56 3.30 -4.42
CA CYS A 167 45.49 2.23 -4.73
C CYS A 167 45.94 2.26 -6.21
N GLN A 168 45.02 2.56 -7.12
CA GLN A 168 45.31 2.69 -8.56
C GLN A 168 46.18 3.92 -8.87
N GLU A 169 45.92 5.06 -8.23
CA GLU A 169 46.70 6.30 -8.43
C GLU A 169 48.18 6.14 -7.99
N HIS A 170 48.42 5.34 -6.94
CA HIS A 170 49.75 5.17 -6.33
C HIS A 170 50.40 3.79 -6.58
N GLU A 171 49.92 3.03 -7.57
CA GLU A 171 50.30 1.61 -7.77
C GLU A 171 51.82 1.37 -7.80
N SER A 172 52.60 2.33 -8.33
CA SER A 172 54.06 2.21 -8.48
C SER A 172 54.89 2.56 -7.23
N GLU A 173 54.30 3.16 -6.19
CA GLU A 173 55.05 3.70 -5.05
C GLU A 173 55.19 2.71 -3.89
N ASN A 174 54.17 1.87 -3.67
CA ASN A 174 54.12 0.91 -2.55
C ASN A 174 53.51 -0.43 -2.96
N VAL A 175 53.94 -0.95 -4.11
CA VAL A 175 53.43 -2.16 -4.78
C VAL A 175 53.11 -3.31 -3.81
N GLY A 176 54.02 -3.63 -2.87
CA GLY A 176 53.84 -4.77 -1.97
C GLY A 176 52.74 -4.62 -0.92
N VAL A 177 52.44 -3.39 -0.47
CA VAL A 177 51.34 -3.14 0.48
C VAL A 177 50.03 -2.94 -0.29
N LEU A 178 50.06 -2.19 -1.38
CA LEU A 178 48.88 -1.92 -2.22
C LEU A 178 48.31 -3.21 -2.83
N SER A 179 49.17 -4.13 -3.30
CA SER A 179 48.74 -5.43 -3.81
C SER A 179 47.94 -6.23 -2.78
N LYS A 180 48.34 -6.21 -1.50
CA LYS A 180 47.57 -6.90 -0.44
C LYS A 180 46.22 -6.25 -0.16
N ILE A 181 46.10 -4.93 -0.34
CA ILE A 181 44.83 -4.21 -0.19
C ILE A 181 43.91 -4.56 -1.35
N ILE A 182 44.43 -4.56 -2.58
CA ILE A 182 43.71 -5.00 -3.78
C ILE A 182 43.21 -6.45 -3.61
N ASP A 183 44.07 -7.38 -3.16
CA ASP A 183 43.64 -8.76 -2.90
C ASP A 183 42.46 -8.87 -1.93
N ILE A 184 42.39 -7.99 -0.91
CA ILE A 184 41.25 -7.93 0.02
C ILE A 184 40.00 -7.37 -0.67
N LEU A 185 40.14 -6.34 -1.52
CA LEU A 185 39.01 -5.70 -2.21
C LEU A 185 38.35 -6.64 -3.23
N TYR A 186 39.13 -7.52 -3.86
CA TYR A 186 38.64 -8.49 -4.85
C TYR A 186 38.42 -9.89 -4.28
N ALA A 187 38.61 -10.09 -2.97
CA ALA A 187 38.28 -11.36 -2.32
C ALA A 187 36.77 -11.64 -2.43
N THR A 188 36.42 -12.84 -2.88
CA THR A 188 35.03 -13.30 -3.00
C THR A 188 34.74 -14.38 -1.96
N GLU A 189 33.56 -14.31 -1.32
CA GLU A 189 33.02 -15.41 -0.51
C GLU A 189 32.02 -16.23 -1.34
N GLU A 190 31.80 -17.50 -0.95
CA GLU A 190 30.92 -18.44 -1.64
C GLU A 190 29.48 -17.88 -1.72
N GLY A 191 29.10 -17.38 -2.91
CA GLY A 191 27.81 -16.72 -3.16
C GLY A 191 27.88 -15.24 -3.56
N PHE A 192 29.07 -14.63 -3.54
CA PHE A 192 29.35 -13.29 -4.10
C PHE A 192 30.33 -13.43 -5.26
N ALA A 193 29.86 -13.28 -6.50
CA ALA A 193 30.75 -13.24 -7.66
C ALA A 193 31.45 -11.89 -7.73
N ALA A 194 32.73 -11.88 -8.12
CA ALA A 194 33.38 -10.66 -8.58
C ALA A 194 32.60 -10.13 -9.81
N PRO A 195 32.48 -8.81 -10.01
CA PRO A 195 31.84 -8.28 -11.21
C PRO A 195 32.52 -8.88 -12.44
N ASP A 196 31.79 -9.67 -13.21
CA ASP A 196 32.24 -10.07 -14.53
C ASP A 196 32.25 -8.79 -15.39
N ASP A 197 33.41 -8.40 -15.91
CA ASP A 197 33.62 -7.22 -16.78
C ASP A 197 32.96 -7.38 -18.19
N ASP A 198 31.83 -8.10 -18.31
CA ASP A 198 31.22 -8.51 -19.58
C ASP A 198 29.75 -8.05 -19.74
N GLU A 199 29.42 -6.80 -19.38
CA GLU A 199 28.16 -6.14 -19.82
C GLU A 199 28.34 -5.22 -21.04
N ASN A 200 29.38 -5.45 -21.87
CA ASN A 200 29.55 -4.80 -23.18
C ASN A 200 29.41 -5.77 -24.37
N GLU A 201 28.51 -6.75 -24.31
CA GLU A 201 28.01 -7.44 -25.51
C GLU A 201 26.59 -6.98 -25.84
N GLU A 202 26.56 -5.87 -26.58
CA GLU A 202 25.47 -5.40 -27.42
C GLU A 202 25.12 -6.50 -28.46
N LEU A 203 24.24 -7.43 -28.10
CA LEU A 203 23.66 -8.39 -29.06
C LEU A 203 22.30 -7.90 -29.55
N GLN A 204 22.29 -7.64 -30.86
CA GLN A 204 21.28 -7.04 -31.72
C GLN A 204 19.92 -7.76 -31.68
N PRO A 205 18.82 -7.05 -31.96
CA PRO A 205 17.53 -7.71 -32.19
C PRO A 205 17.61 -8.53 -33.48
N GLU A 206 17.45 -9.85 -33.37
CA GLU A 206 17.26 -10.73 -34.52
C GLU A 206 15.91 -10.41 -35.17
N ASP A 207 15.97 -9.78 -36.34
CA ASP A 207 14.90 -9.78 -37.33
C ASP A 207 14.54 -11.25 -37.67
N GLN A 208 13.35 -11.70 -37.27
CA GLN A 208 12.71 -12.88 -37.87
C GLN A 208 11.51 -12.42 -38.70
N ASP A 209 11.83 -11.98 -39.91
CA ASP A 209 10.94 -12.11 -41.05
C ASP A 209 10.91 -13.59 -41.53
N GLU A 210 9.79 -13.93 -42.18
CA GLU A 210 9.55 -15.07 -43.10
C GLU A 210 9.12 -16.45 -42.51
N PHE A 211 7.81 -16.70 -42.43
CA PHE A 211 6.98 -17.29 -43.52
C PHE A 211 5.49 -17.35 -43.15
#